data_AF-A0A521YE53-F1
#
_entry.id   AF-A0A521YE53-F1
#
_cell.length_a   1.000
_cell.length_b   1.000
_cell.length_c   1.000
_cell.angle_alpha   90.00
_cell.angle_beta   90.00
_cell.angle_gamma   90.00
#
_symmetry.space_group_name_H-M   'P 1'
#
loop_
_entity.id
_entity.type
_entity.pdbx_description
1 polymer ?
#
loop_
_entity_poly.entity_id
_entity_poly.type
_entity_poly.pdbx_seq_one_letter_code
_entity_poly.pdbx_strand_id
1 'polypeptide(L)'
;MGLYTQPNNLKNKKKVSSSLWIALAISALAPTATWALPQDGQVAAGSAAISSPTSNSLHINQTTDKAVINWQSYNVAQQESVHYQQPSSSSISLNRVNPNNGASAIFGSITSNGRVWLINPAGIWFGPGSYVNVAGLVA
;
A
#
# COMPACT_ATOMS: atom_id res chain seq x y z
N MET A 1 -58.70 -51.17 35.31
CA MET A 1 -58.79 -49.83 34.69
C MET A 1 -58.66 -48.80 35.81
N GLY A 2 -57.54 -48.07 35.86
CA GLY A 2 -57.28 -46.99 36.83
C GLY A 2 -56.27 -47.35 37.93
N LEU A 3 -54.98 -47.13 37.69
CA LEU A 3 -53.93 -47.09 38.72
C LEU A 3 -53.75 -45.62 39.13
N TYR A 4 -53.84 -45.31 40.43
CA TYR A 4 -53.48 -43.99 40.99
C TYR A 4 -52.28 -44.17 41.92
N THR A 5 -51.15 -43.56 41.58
CA THR A 5 -49.98 -43.40 42.45
C THR A 5 -49.81 -41.92 42.82
N GLN A 6 -49.58 -41.67 44.11
CA GLN A 6 -49.27 -40.35 44.71
C GLN A 6 -47.82 -39.90 44.43
N PRO A 7 -47.48 -38.60 44.54
CA PRO A 7 -46.30 -37.99 43.91
C PRO A 7 -45.07 -37.75 44.82
N ASN A 8 -43.93 -37.63 44.15
CA ASN A 8 -42.69 -36.86 44.38
C ASN A 8 -42.34 -36.31 45.78
N ASN A 9 -41.10 -36.58 46.23
CA ASN A 9 -40.10 -35.52 46.44
C ASN A 9 -38.72 -36.07 46.87
N LEU A 10 -37.75 -36.12 45.94
CA LEU A 10 -36.33 -36.11 46.33
C LEU A 10 -35.54 -35.10 45.50
N LYS A 11 -35.40 -33.95 46.17
CA LYS A 11 -34.45 -32.84 46.05
C LYS A 11 -33.23 -33.07 45.14
N ASN A 12 -33.16 -32.15 44.19
CA ASN A 12 -32.06 -31.76 43.31
C ASN A 12 -30.69 -31.66 44.03
N LYS A 13 -29.66 -32.36 43.55
CA LYS A 13 -28.24 -32.01 43.78
C LYS A 13 -27.48 -32.04 42.46
N LYS A 14 -27.16 -30.84 41.96
CA LYS A 14 -26.31 -30.62 40.79
C LYS A 14 -24.92 -31.25 41.01
N LYS A 15 -24.44 -32.07 40.07
CA LYS A 15 -23.02 -32.39 39.92
C LYS A 15 -22.59 -32.03 38.49
N VAL A 16 -21.50 -31.29 38.43
CA VAL A 16 -20.99 -30.53 37.28
C VAL A 16 -19.82 -31.29 36.63
N SER A 17 -19.62 -31.05 35.33
CA SER A 17 -18.41 -31.25 34.49
C SER A 17 -18.00 -32.70 34.17
N SER A 18 -17.56 -33.03 32.96
CA SER A 18 -16.54 -32.30 32.20
C SER A 18 -16.74 -32.40 30.67
N SER A 19 -16.84 -31.26 30.01
CA SER A 19 -16.72 -31.13 28.55
C SER A 19 -15.27 -30.78 28.22
N LEU A 20 -14.62 -31.60 27.40
CA LEU A 20 -13.26 -31.39 26.92
C LEU A 20 -13.27 -30.23 25.90
N TRP A 21 -12.69 -29.08 26.24
CA TRP A 21 -12.50 -27.97 25.31
C TRP A 21 -11.20 -28.19 24.53
N ILE A 22 -11.29 -28.46 23.23
CA ILE A 22 -10.15 -28.41 22.31
C ILE A 22 -9.90 -26.94 21.99
N ALA A 23 -8.80 -26.37 22.49
CA ALA A 23 -8.35 -25.05 22.09
C ALA A 23 -7.62 -25.14 20.75
N LEU A 24 -8.25 -24.65 19.68
CA LEU A 24 -7.63 -24.47 18.37
C LEU A 24 -6.85 -23.15 18.40
N ALA A 25 -5.52 -23.22 18.52
CA ALA A 25 -4.65 -22.05 18.38
C ALA A 25 -4.56 -21.66 16.89
N ILE A 26 -5.36 -20.68 16.48
CA ILE A 26 -5.21 -20.04 15.17
C ILE A 26 -4.12 -18.97 15.32
N SER A 27 -2.90 -19.29 14.88
CA SER A 27 -1.87 -18.27 14.70
C SER A 27 -2.29 -17.34 13.57
N ALA A 28 -2.73 -16.13 13.90
CA ALA A 28 -2.95 -15.09 12.92
C ALA A 28 -1.60 -14.67 12.32
N LEU A 29 -1.32 -15.07 11.08
CA LEU A 29 -0.31 -14.38 10.29
C LEU A 29 -0.84 -12.98 10.02
N ALA A 30 -0.32 -11.98 10.75
CA ALA A 30 -0.52 -10.59 10.37
C ALA A 30 0.20 -10.38 9.03
N PRO A 31 -0.45 -9.78 8.01
CA PRO A 31 0.25 -9.42 6.79
C PRO A 31 1.34 -8.40 7.14
N THR A 32 2.60 -8.77 6.91
CA THR A 32 3.70 -7.80 6.93
C THR A 32 3.49 -6.88 5.74
N ALA A 33 2.93 -5.70 5.98
CA ALA A 33 2.78 -4.65 4.99
C ALA A 33 4.17 -4.16 4.53
N THR A 34 4.77 -4.83 3.54
CA THR A 34 5.92 -4.31 2.81
C THR A 34 5.41 -3.52 1.61
N TRP A 35 4.73 -2.40 1.87
CA TRP A 35 4.34 -1.48 0.80
C TRP A 35 5.38 -0.38 0.68
N ALA A 36 6.30 -0.55 -0.27
CA ALA A 36 6.96 0.58 -0.86
C ALA A 36 6.95 0.38 -2.40
N LEU A 37 7.12 1.48 -3.13
CA LEU A 37 6.58 1.87 -4.45
C LEU A 37 5.36 2.79 -4.32
N PRO A 38 5.20 3.78 -5.22
CA PRO A 38 4.01 4.62 -5.29
C PRO A 38 2.72 3.80 -5.46
N GLN A 39 1.66 4.19 -4.76
CA GLN A 39 0.41 3.43 -4.69
C GLN A 39 -0.78 4.22 -5.26
N ASP A 40 -1.67 3.47 -5.93
CA ASP A 40 -2.93 3.96 -6.49
C ASP A 40 -2.79 5.15 -7.44
N GLY A 41 -1.84 5.04 -8.38
CA GLY A 41 -1.61 6.05 -9.41
C GLY A 41 -2.79 6.20 -10.37
N GLN A 42 -3.30 7.42 -10.51
CA GLN A 42 -4.39 7.76 -11.42
C GLN A 42 -3.96 8.91 -12.34
N VAL A 43 -3.95 8.67 -13.64
CA VAL A 43 -3.64 9.69 -14.64
C VAL A 43 -4.80 10.68 -14.73
N ALA A 44 -4.58 11.91 -14.29
CA ALA A 44 -5.59 12.97 -14.24
C ALA A 44 -5.56 13.90 -15.47
N ALA A 45 -4.43 13.97 -16.17
CA ALA A 45 -4.27 14.73 -17.40
C ALA A 45 -3.09 14.18 -18.24
N GLY A 46 -3.14 14.37 -19.55
CA GLY A 46 -2.18 13.78 -20.49
C GLY A 46 -2.40 12.27 -20.64
N SER A 47 -1.36 11.55 -21.08
CA SER A 47 -1.39 10.10 -21.23
C SER A 47 -0.11 9.48 -20.68
N ALA A 48 -0.28 8.53 -19.78
CA ALA A 48 0.76 7.67 -19.27
C ALA A 48 0.20 6.30 -18.92
N ALA A 49 1.00 5.26 -19.09
CA ALA A 49 0.73 3.91 -18.59
C ALA A 49 1.61 3.65 -17.37
N ILE A 50 1.02 3.14 -16.30
CA ILE A 50 1.70 2.78 -15.06
C ILE A 50 1.71 1.25 -14.99
N SER A 51 2.89 0.66 -14.79
CA SER A 51 3.05 -0.79 -14.66
C SER A 51 4.12 -1.14 -13.63
N SER A 52 3.99 -2.30 -13.00
CA SER A 52 5.00 -2.80 -12.05
C SER A 52 5.58 -4.10 -12.59
N PRO A 53 6.62 -4.05 -13.44
CA PRO A 53 7.18 -5.26 -14.06
C PRO A 53 7.78 -6.23 -13.04
N THR A 54 8.14 -5.75 -11.84
CA THR A 54 8.52 -6.57 -10.69
C THR A 54 7.90 -5.99 -9.42
N SER A 55 8.01 -6.68 -8.29
CA SER A 55 7.55 -6.17 -6.99
C SER A 55 8.29 -4.91 -6.53
N ASN A 56 9.50 -4.66 -7.04
CA ASN A 56 10.38 -3.58 -6.60
C ASN A 56 10.63 -2.54 -7.70
N SER A 57 9.89 -2.59 -8.80
CA SER A 57 10.03 -1.63 -9.90
C SER A 57 8.68 -1.17 -10.40
N LEU A 58 8.52 0.15 -10.50
CA LEU A 58 7.36 0.81 -11.10
C LEU A 58 7.82 1.60 -12.33
N HIS A 59 7.18 1.33 -13.46
CA HIS A 59 7.44 1.97 -14.74
C HIS A 59 6.27 2.90 -15.10
N ILE A 60 6.60 4.11 -15.53
CA ILE A 60 5.66 5.12 -16.00
C ILE A 60 6.04 5.49 -17.43
N ASN A 61 5.29 4.95 -18.39
CA ASN A 61 5.47 5.26 -19.80
C ASN A 61 4.49 6.36 -20.22
N GLN A 62 4.99 7.59 -20.28
CA GLN A 62 4.25 8.79 -20.65
C GLN A 62 4.37 9.06 -22.16
N THR A 63 3.24 9.26 -22.83
CA THR A 63 3.19 9.49 -24.29
C THR A 63 2.84 10.92 -24.69
N THR A 64 2.43 11.77 -23.73
CA THR A 64 2.23 13.22 -23.94
C THR A 64 3.35 14.05 -23.33
N ASP A 65 3.59 15.26 -23.84
CA ASP A 65 4.65 16.13 -23.30
C ASP A 65 4.46 16.52 -21.84
N LYS A 66 3.21 16.58 -21.39
CA LYS A 66 2.85 16.83 -19.99
C LYS A 66 1.85 15.76 -19.56
N ALA A 67 2.04 15.22 -18.37
CA ALA A 67 1.05 14.38 -17.71
C ALA A 67 0.94 14.73 -16.23
N VAL A 68 -0.23 14.48 -15.66
CA VAL A 68 -0.49 14.63 -14.23
C VAL A 68 -0.95 13.28 -13.70
N ILE A 69 -0.29 12.80 -12.65
CA ILE A 69 -0.61 11.55 -11.98
C ILE A 69 -0.90 11.87 -10.51
N ASN A 70 -2.08 11.51 -10.05
CA ASN A 70 -2.45 11.57 -8.64
C ASN A 70 -2.10 10.24 -7.98
N TRP A 71 -1.52 10.28 -6.78
CA TRP A 71 -1.10 9.11 -6.02
C TRP A 71 -1.71 9.14 -4.62
N GLN A 72 -2.09 7.99 -4.08
CA GLN A 72 -2.44 7.90 -2.66
C GLN A 72 -1.18 8.03 -1.80
N SER A 73 -0.10 7.36 -2.17
CA SER A 73 1.22 7.53 -1.55
C SER A 73 2.31 7.45 -2.61
N TYR A 74 3.45 8.08 -2.34
CA TYR A 74 4.62 8.01 -3.21
C TYR A 74 5.86 7.79 -2.35
N ASN A 75 6.18 6.52 -2.11
CA ASN A 75 7.35 6.07 -1.38
C ASN A 75 8.20 5.19 -2.29
N VAL A 76 9.52 5.18 -2.09
CA VAL A 76 10.44 4.31 -2.81
C VAL A 76 11.47 3.80 -1.80
N ALA A 77 11.37 2.56 -1.36
CA ALA A 77 12.32 1.94 -0.43
C ALA A 77 13.68 1.67 -1.11
N GLN A 78 14.70 1.37 -0.31
CA GLN A 78 16.10 1.31 -0.76
C GLN A 78 16.36 0.36 -1.94
N GLN A 79 15.61 -0.73 -2.05
CA GLN A 79 15.75 -1.73 -3.13
C GLN A 79 14.77 -1.51 -4.29
N GLU A 80 14.04 -0.39 -4.27
CA GLU A 80 12.99 -0.11 -5.22
C GLU A 80 13.39 0.96 -6.23
N SER A 81 12.66 0.95 -7.34
CA SER A 81 12.89 1.88 -8.45
C SER A 81 11.58 2.39 -9.03
N VAL A 82 11.57 3.67 -9.38
CA VAL A 82 10.57 4.27 -10.26
C VAL A 82 11.26 4.75 -11.52
N HIS A 83 10.84 4.24 -12.67
CA HIS A 83 11.40 4.58 -13.97
C HIS A 83 10.36 5.29 -14.84
N TYR A 84 10.69 6.50 -15.28
CA TYR A 84 9.89 7.27 -16.22
C TYR A 84 10.50 7.18 -17.62
N GLN A 85 9.67 6.79 -18.58
CA GLN A 85 9.94 6.99 -20.00
C GLN A 85 8.97 8.04 -20.53
N GLN A 86 9.50 9.17 -20.97
CA GLN A 86 8.75 10.34 -21.44
C GLN A 86 9.11 10.64 -22.90
N PRO A 87 8.32 11.46 -23.63
CA PRO A 87 8.58 11.72 -25.05
C PRO A 87 9.92 12.41 -25.33
N SER A 88 10.35 13.32 -24.44
CA SER A 88 11.60 14.05 -24.57
C SER A 88 12.18 14.47 -23.22
N SER A 89 13.41 15.00 -23.22
CA SER A 89 14.04 15.59 -22.04
C SER A 89 13.37 16.85 -21.51
N SER A 90 12.50 17.47 -22.31
CA SER A 90 11.71 18.64 -21.92
C SER A 90 10.33 18.29 -21.35
N SER A 91 9.88 17.05 -21.56
CA SER A 91 8.56 16.58 -21.12
C SER A 91 8.50 16.49 -19.58
N ILE A 92 7.32 16.72 -19.02
CA ILE A 92 7.09 16.84 -17.57
C ILE A 92 6.07 15.80 -17.11
N SER A 93 6.40 15.08 -16.04
CA SER A 93 5.45 14.27 -15.29
C SER A 93 5.21 14.92 -13.93
N LEU A 94 4.00 15.43 -13.70
CA LEU A 94 3.60 15.98 -12.41
C LEU A 94 2.95 14.89 -11.57
N ASN A 95 3.54 14.58 -10.43
CA ASN A 95 3.09 13.59 -9.46
C ASN A 95 2.55 14.32 -8.23
N ARG A 96 1.25 14.21 -7.97
CA ARG A 96 0.59 14.85 -6.82
C ARG A 96 0.20 13.78 -5.81
N VAL A 97 0.67 13.90 -4.58
CA VAL A 97 0.42 12.92 -3.53
C VAL A 97 -0.68 13.41 -2.60
N ASN A 98 -1.58 12.52 -2.21
CA ASN A 98 -2.55 12.79 -1.15
C ASN A 98 -1.82 12.97 0.19
N PRO A 99 -1.82 14.17 0.80
CA PRO A 99 -1.05 14.43 2.02
C PRO A 99 -1.61 13.67 3.24
N ASN A 100 -2.86 13.19 3.19
CA ASN A 100 -3.48 12.45 4.29
C ASN A 100 -2.82 11.08 4.53
N ASN A 101 -2.02 10.58 3.58
CA ASN A 101 -1.29 9.32 3.70
C ASN A 101 0.19 9.52 4.08
N GLY A 102 0.56 10.72 4.53
CA GLY A 102 1.90 11.04 5.04
C GLY A 102 2.88 11.55 4.00
N ALA A 103 4.10 11.83 4.46
CA ALA A 103 5.20 12.33 3.66
C ALA A 103 5.70 11.27 2.65
N SER A 104 6.30 11.73 1.56
CA SER A 104 6.98 10.87 0.60
C SER A 104 8.38 10.52 1.08
N ALA A 105 8.64 9.24 1.34
CA ALA A 105 9.95 8.73 1.76
C ALA A 105 10.66 8.03 0.59
N ILE A 106 11.76 8.65 0.14
CA ILE A 106 12.52 8.22 -1.04
C ILE A 106 13.90 7.75 -0.59
N PHE A 107 14.07 6.44 -0.45
CA PHE A 107 15.33 5.77 -0.14
C PHE A 107 15.92 5.01 -1.34
N GLY A 108 15.09 4.68 -2.32
CA GLY A 108 15.49 3.98 -3.54
C GLY A 108 15.79 4.92 -4.71
N SER A 109 15.48 4.46 -5.91
CA SER A 109 15.86 5.14 -7.15
C SER A 109 14.68 5.73 -7.91
N ILE A 110 14.86 6.94 -8.44
CA ILE A 110 13.94 7.57 -9.41
C ILE A 110 14.75 7.94 -10.64
N THR A 111 14.35 7.43 -11.80
CA THR A 111 15.05 7.68 -13.07
C THR A 111 14.10 8.20 -14.13
N SER A 112 14.56 9.11 -14.98
CA SER A 112 13.77 9.63 -16.11
C SER A 112 14.65 10.15 -17.23
N ASN A 113 14.21 9.97 -18.48
CA ASN A 113 14.79 10.71 -19.60
C ASN A 113 14.27 12.16 -19.68
N GLY A 114 13.21 12.52 -18.96
CA GLY A 114 12.63 13.86 -18.87
C GLY A 114 12.55 14.41 -17.45
N ARG A 115 11.59 15.32 -17.20
CA ARG A 115 11.44 16.03 -15.93
C ARG A 115 10.37 15.39 -15.06
N VAL A 116 10.65 15.29 -13.77
CA VAL A 116 9.75 14.73 -12.75
C VAL A 116 9.47 15.81 -11.71
N TRP A 117 8.21 16.17 -11.54
CA TRP A 117 7.77 17.07 -10.48
C TRP A 117 6.99 16.24 -9.46
N LEU A 118 7.42 16.23 -8.21
CA LEU A 118 6.76 15.53 -7.11
C LEU A 118 6.25 16.58 -6.13
N ILE A 119 4.96 16.55 -5.83
CA ILE A 119 4.34 17.47 -4.88
C ILE A 119 3.64 16.65 -3.81
N ASN A 120 4.12 16.77 -2.58
CA ASN A 120 3.46 16.24 -1.40
C ASN A 120 3.48 17.30 -0.27
N PRO A 121 2.33 17.93 0.05
CA PRO A 121 2.25 18.90 1.13
C PRO A 121 2.60 18.35 2.51
N ALA A 122 2.51 17.03 2.73
CA ALA A 122 2.95 16.40 3.98
C ALA A 122 4.48 16.32 4.10
N GLY A 123 5.22 16.63 3.02
CA GLY A 123 6.67 16.64 2.95
C GLY A 123 7.23 15.59 1.99
N ILE A 124 8.47 15.82 1.55
CA ILE A 124 9.25 14.90 0.73
C ILE A 124 10.62 14.75 1.39
N TRP A 125 11.01 13.53 1.68
CA TRP A 125 12.27 13.19 2.32
C TRP A 125 13.07 12.24 1.43
N PHE A 126 14.26 12.70 1.01
CA PHE A 126 15.27 11.88 0.37
C PHE A 126 16.22 11.34 1.43
N GLY A 127 16.18 10.03 1.64
CA GLY A 127 16.97 9.34 2.67
C GLY A 127 18.38 8.97 2.19
N PRO A 128 19.26 8.52 3.11
CA PRO A 128 20.59 8.03 2.74
C PRO A 128 20.53 6.92 1.69
N GLY A 129 21.35 7.04 0.64
CA GLY A 129 21.39 6.08 -0.47
C GLY A 129 20.34 6.29 -1.56
N SER A 130 19.42 7.26 -1.41
CA SER A 130 18.50 7.61 -2.49
C SER A 130 19.26 8.06 -3.74
N TYR A 131 18.78 7.65 -4.92
CA TYR A 131 19.38 8.02 -6.20
C TYR A 131 18.34 8.61 -7.14
N VAL A 132 18.53 9.87 -7.54
CA VAL A 132 17.63 10.55 -8.48
C VAL A 132 18.42 10.99 -9.71
N ASN A 133 18.06 10.44 -10.87
CA ASN A 133 18.67 10.77 -12.15
C ASN A 133 17.59 11.10 -13.18
N VAL A 134 17.33 12.40 -13.35
CA VAL A 134 16.26 12.95 -14.18
C VAL A 134 16.75 14.20 -14.89
N ALA A 135 16.09 14.63 -15.97
CA ALA A 135 16.43 15.87 -16.67
C ALA A 135 16.09 17.14 -15.86
N GLY A 136 15.22 17.01 -14.86
CA GLY A 136 14.92 18.07 -13.90
C GLY A 136 13.96 17.58 -12.81
N LEU A 137 14.21 17.99 -11.57
CA LEU A 137 13.41 17.64 -10.39
C LEU A 137 12.80 18.90 -9.77
N VAL A 138 11.53 18.81 -9.38
CA VAL A 138 10.88 19.74 -8.44
C VAL A 138 10.30 18.89 -7.31
N ALA A 139 10.59 19.25 -6.06
CA ALA A 139 10.13 18.60 -4.84
C ALA A 139 9.97 19.65 -3.73
#